data_AF-A0A0R3RBM4-F1
#
_entry.id   AF-A0A0R3RBM4-F1
#
_cell.length_a   1.000
_cell.length_b   1.000
_cell.length_c   1.000
_cell.angle_alpha   90.00
_cell.angle_beta   90.00
_cell.angle_gamma   90.00
#
_symmetry.space_group_name_H-M   'P 1'
#
loop_
_entity.id
_entity.type
_entity.pdbx_description
1 polymer ?
#
loop_
_entity_poly.entity_id
_entity_poly.type
_entity_poly.pdbx_seq_one_letter_code
_entity_poly.pdbx_strand_id
1 'polypeptide(L)'
;MGKDYYKVLGIAKGASDDEIKKAYRKMALKYHPDKNKEPGSEAKFKEVAEAYDVLSDPKKKEIYDKFGEDGLKGGEGGFGCPGGVHYEFQ
;
A
#
# COMPACT_ATOMS: atom_id res chain seq x y z
N MET A 1 7.13 -0.12 -15.33
CA MET A 1 6.57 1.19 -14.91
C MET A 1 6.32 1.08 -13.42
N GLY A 2 7.09 1.81 -12.62
CA GLY A 2 7.02 1.72 -11.17
C GLY A 2 5.60 1.96 -10.66
N LYS A 3 5.02 1.08 -9.84
CA LYS A 3 3.81 1.38 -9.08
C LYS A 3 4.12 2.56 -8.16
N ASP A 4 3.58 3.72 -8.51
CA ASP A 4 3.59 4.87 -7.63
C ASP A 4 2.62 4.60 -6.46
N TYR A 5 3.13 4.18 -5.30
CA TYR A 5 2.31 3.98 -4.09
C TYR A 5 1.49 5.23 -3.73
N TYR A 6 2.03 6.41 -4.05
CA TYR A 6 1.33 7.69 -3.97
C TYR A 6 0.08 7.73 -4.87
N LYS A 7 0.16 7.25 -6.13
CA LYS A 7 -1.02 7.16 -7.00
C LYS A 7 -2.02 6.12 -6.53
N VAL A 8 -1.55 5.01 -5.94
CA VAL A 8 -2.42 3.97 -5.38
C VAL A 8 -3.28 4.54 -4.25
N LEU A 9 -2.68 5.33 -3.36
CA LEU A 9 -3.40 6.06 -2.32
C LEU A 9 -4.15 7.30 -2.85
N GLY A 10 -3.85 7.75 -4.07
CA GLY A 10 -4.42 8.95 -4.68
C GLY A 10 -3.92 10.26 -4.08
N ILE A 11 -2.67 10.26 -3.60
CA ILE A 11 -1.99 11.40 -2.97
C ILE A 11 -0.79 11.86 -3.80
N ALA A 12 -0.30 13.06 -3.54
CA ALA A 12 0.91 13.59 -4.18
C ALA A 12 2.19 12.96 -3.59
N LYS A 13 3.24 12.85 -4.42
CA LYS A 13 4.60 12.55 -3.96
C LYS A 13 5.04 13.64 -2.99
N GLY A 14 5.35 13.27 -1.75
CA GLY A 14 5.67 14.22 -0.68
C GLY A 14 4.50 14.53 0.28
N ALA A 15 3.36 13.85 0.15
CA ALA A 15 2.28 13.92 1.13
C ALA A 15 2.76 13.58 2.55
N SER A 16 2.17 14.26 3.53
CA SER A 16 2.49 14.04 4.95
C SER A 16 1.92 12.71 5.45
N ASP A 17 2.46 12.17 6.54
CA ASP A 17 1.97 10.94 7.18
C ASP A 17 0.45 11.01 7.51
N ASP A 18 -0.03 12.20 7.85
CA ASP A 18 -1.43 12.48 8.13
C ASP A 18 -2.32 12.32 6.88
N GLU A 19 -1.83 12.77 5.73
CA GLU A 19 -2.50 12.62 4.43
C GLU A 19 -2.49 11.17 3.97
N ILE A 20 -1.36 10.47 4.15
CA ILE A 20 -1.22 9.03 3.86
C ILE A 20 -2.24 8.23 4.68
N LYS A 21 -2.35 8.49 5.99
CA LYS A 21 -3.35 7.85 6.87
C LYS A 21 -4.78 8.15 6.46
N LYS A 22 -5.10 9.41 6.14
CA LYS A 22 -6.44 9.82 5.68
C LYS A 22 -6.81 9.14 4.35
N ALA A 23 -5.89 9.12 3.40
CA ALA A 23 -6.08 8.50 2.09
C ALA A 23 -6.29 6.99 2.22
N TYR A 24 -5.46 6.31 3.02
CA TYR A 24 -5.61 4.88 3.31
C TYR A 24 -6.99 4.57 3.89
N ARG A 25 -7.44 5.30 4.91
CA ARG A 25 -8.78 5.10 5.49
C ARG A 25 -9.90 5.29 4.45
N LYS A 26 -9.78 6.30 3.59
CA LYS A 26 -10.78 6.59 2.56
C LYS A 26 -10.83 5.50 1.48
N MET A 27 -9.68 5.01 1.05
CA MET A 27 -9.55 3.93 0.06
C MET A 27 -9.97 2.58 0.65
N ALA A 28 -9.57 2.27 1.89
CA ALA A 28 -9.95 1.07 2.60
C ALA A 28 -11.48 0.95 2.71
N LEU A 29 -12.18 2.04 3.04
CA LEU A 29 -13.64 2.07 3.06
C LEU A 29 -14.28 1.98 1.66
N LYS A 30 -13.57 2.42 0.61
CA LYS A 30 -14.05 2.41 -0.78
C LYS A 30 -13.89 1.04 -1.46
N TYR A 31 -12.85 0.30 -1.08
CA TYR A 31 -12.55 -1.05 -1.58
C TYR A 31 -12.88 -2.14 -0.56
N HIS A 32 -13.53 -1.80 0.56
CA HIS A 32 -13.97 -2.77 1.56
C HIS A 32 -14.95 -3.76 0.92
N PRO A 33 -14.81 -5.09 1.11
CA PRO A 33 -15.69 -6.08 0.50
C PRO A 33 -17.16 -5.94 0.92
N ASP A 34 -17.41 -5.37 2.09
CA ASP A 34 -18.77 -5.04 2.56
C ASP A 34 -19.44 -3.95 1.70
N LYS A 35 -18.69 -2.92 1.29
CA LYS A 35 -19.21 -1.77 0.51
C LYS A 35 -19.01 -1.91 -0.99
N ASN A 36 -18.02 -2.69 -1.42
CA ASN A 36 -17.66 -2.86 -2.81
C ASN A 36 -17.37 -4.34 -3.11
N LYS A 37 -18.29 -4.97 -3.83
CA LYS A 37 -18.22 -6.37 -4.25
C LYS A 37 -17.70 -6.53 -5.68
N GLU A 38 -17.06 -5.50 -6.25
CA GLU A 38 -16.47 -5.63 -7.57
C GLU A 38 -15.29 -6.63 -7.56
N PRO A 39 -15.24 -7.55 -8.54
CA PRO A 39 -14.08 -8.43 -8.72
C PRO A 39 -12.86 -7.56 -9.03
N GLY A 40 -11.84 -7.62 -8.16
CA GLY A 40 -10.64 -6.77 -8.23
C GLY A 40 -10.55 -5.69 -7.14
N SER A 41 -11.60 -5.49 -6.34
CA SER A 41 -11.55 -4.60 -5.16
C SER A 41 -10.52 -5.08 -4.14
N GLU A 42 -10.39 -6.39 -3.95
CA GLU A 42 -9.40 -6.99 -3.07
C GLU A 42 -7.96 -6.71 -3.55
N ALA A 43 -7.72 -6.78 -4.86
CA ALA A 43 -6.40 -6.46 -5.43
C ALA A 43 -6.04 -5.00 -5.17
N LYS A 44 -6.98 -4.08 -5.41
CA LYS A 44 -6.77 -2.65 -5.10
C LYS A 44 -6.58 -2.40 -3.61
N PHE A 45 -7.32 -3.10 -2.75
CA PHE A 45 -7.18 -2.99 -1.31
C PHE A 45 -5.78 -3.44 -0.84
N LYS A 46 -5.29 -4.58 -1.36
CA LYS A 46 -3.93 -5.06 -1.10
C LYS A 46 -2.89 -4.03 -1.54
N GLU A 47 -3.03 -3.45 -2.73
CA GLU A 47 -2.11 -2.40 -3.21
C GLU A 47 -2.15 -1.15 -2.31
N VAL A 48 -3.33 -0.72 -1.85
CA VAL A 48 -3.47 0.43 -0.95
C VAL A 48 -2.84 0.16 0.42
N ALA A 49 -3.00 -1.05 0.95
CA ALA A 49 -2.36 -1.43 2.21
C ALA A 49 -0.84 -1.50 2.10
N GLU A 50 -0.31 -2.07 1.02
CA GLU A 50 1.13 -2.12 0.76
C GLU A 50 1.72 -0.71 0.58
N ALA A 51 1.01 0.16 -0.15
CA ALA A 51 1.37 1.56 -0.30
C ALA A 51 1.43 2.30 1.04
N TYR A 52 0.45 2.08 1.89
CA TYR A 52 0.40 2.68 3.22
C TYR A 52 1.55 2.18 4.10
N ASP A 53 1.83 0.88 4.10
CA ASP A 53 2.90 0.28 4.90
C ASP A 53 4.29 0.84 4.53
N VAL A 54 4.55 1.00 3.22
CA VAL A 54 5.80 1.58 2.72
C VAL A 54 5.90 3.07 3.00
N LEU A 55 4.82 3.83 2.78
CA LEU A 55 4.85 5.30 2.88
C LEU A 55 4.68 5.80 4.33
N SER A 56 4.04 5.02 5.20
CA SER A 56 3.88 5.33 6.63
C SER A 56 5.16 5.11 7.43
N ASP A 57 6.08 4.26 6.95
CA ASP A 57 7.33 4.00 7.64
C ASP A 57 8.46 4.79 6.97
N PRO A 58 9.11 5.74 7.67
CA PRO A 58 10.16 6.57 7.07
C PRO A 58 11.33 5.73 6.55
N LYS A 59 11.62 4.56 7.15
CA LYS A 59 12.68 3.68 6.67
C LYS A 59 12.30 2.99 5.37
N LYS A 60 11.08 2.45 5.28
CA LYS A 60 10.59 1.80 4.05
C LYS A 60 10.40 2.82 2.93
N LYS A 61 9.91 4.01 3.25
CA LYS A 61 9.80 5.13 2.33
C LYS A 61 11.17 5.53 1.78
N GLU A 62 12.20 5.61 2.62
CA GLU A 62 13.55 5.93 2.16
C GLU A 62 14.12 4.84 1.23
N ILE A 63 13.88 3.57 1.54
CA ILE A 63 14.27 2.43 0.68
C ILE A 63 13.52 2.52 -0.66
N TYR A 64 12.22 2.80 -0.65
CA TYR A 64 11.43 2.96 -1.86
C TYR A 64 11.86 4.17 -2.69
N ASP A 65 12.21 5.30 -2.06
CA ASP A 65 12.70 6.48 -2.77
C ASP A 65 14.09 6.25 -3.37
N LYS A 66 14.97 5.49 -2.68
CA LYS A 66 16.34 5.18 -3.13
C LYS A 66 16.43 4.05 -4.16
N PHE A 67 15.69 2.97 -3.96
CA PHE A 67 15.80 1.73 -4.75
C PHE A 67 14.55 1.45 -5.60
N GLY A 68 13.49 2.26 -5.46
CA GLY A 68 12.21 1.97 -6.07
C GLY A 68 11.55 0.73 -5.47
N GLU A 69 10.50 0.27 -6.14
CA GLU A 69 9.83 -0.99 -5.80
C GLU A 69 10.68 -2.23 -6.07
N ASP A 70 11.72 -2.13 -6.91
CA ASP A 70 12.67 -3.22 -7.11
C ASP A 70 13.49 -3.49 -5.83
N GLY A 71 13.78 -2.46 -5.03
CA GLY A 71 14.38 -2.62 -3.69
C GLY A 71 13.47 -3.26 -2.65
N LEU A 72 12.15 -3.22 -2.87
CA LEU A 72 11.15 -3.87 -2.02
C LEU A 72 10.80 -5.28 -2.51
N LYS A 73 10.93 -5.55 -3.81
CA LYS A 73 10.66 -6.86 -4.44
C LYS A 73 11.89 -7.76 -4.62
N GLY A 74 13.08 -7.19 -4.77
CA GLY A 74 14.33 -7.89 -5.07
C GLY A 74 15.03 -8.52 -3.86
N GLY A 75 14.49 -8.34 -2.66
CA GLY A 75 14.91 -9.08 -1.47
C GLY A 75 14.12 -10.37 -1.34
N GLU A 76 14.62 -11.45 -1.93
CA GLU A 76 14.23 -12.81 -1.59
C GLU A 76 14.64 -13.07 -0.12
N GLY A 77 13.86 -12.55 0.82
CA GLY A 77 14.12 -12.59 2.27
C GLY A 77 14.12 -11.22 2.95
N GLY A 78 13.00 -10.88 3.59
CA GLY A 78 13.03 -10.05 4.81
C GLY A 78 12.68 -8.56 4.67
N PHE A 79 11.37 -8.26 4.55
CA PHE A 79 10.70 -7.17 5.30
C PHE A 79 9.16 -7.42 5.35
N GLY A 80 8.75 -8.65 5.76
CA GLY A 80 7.36 -9.09 6.06
C GLY A 80 6.43 -9.21 4.85
N CYS A 81 5.78 -10.33 4.51
CA CYS A 81 5.42 -11.55 5.24
C CYS A 81 5.48 -12.78 4.31
N PRO A 82 5.86 -13.98 4.81
CA PRO A 82 5.58 -15.23 4.14
C PRO A 82 4.09 -15.55 4.34
N GLY A 83 3.33 -15.46 3.26
CA GLY A 83 1.87 -15.55 3.30
C GLY A 83 1.28 -14.17 3.03
N GLY A 84 0.62 -14.06 1.88
CA GLY A 84 -0.19 -12.88 1.58
C GLY A 84 -1.06 -12.59 2.79
N VAL A 85 -1.01 -11.34 3.24
CA VAL A 85 -1.91 -10.80 4.27
C VAL A 85 -3.34 -11.22 3.91
N HIS A 86 -3.84 -12.27 4.56
CA HIS A 86 -5.22 -12.67 4.49
C HIS A 86 -5.93 -11.69 5.42
N TYR A 87 -6.48 -10.63 4.82
CA TYR A 87 -7.46 -9.81 5.51
C TYR A 87 -8.70 -10.68 5.66
N GLU A 88 -8.80 -11.39 6.79
CA GLU A 88 -10.03 -12.07 7.18
C GLU A 88 -11.00 -10.95 7.56
N PHE A 89 -11.84 -10.57 6.61
CA PHE A 89 -12.98 -9.71 6.88
C PHE A 89 -14.00 -10.57 7.63
N GLN A 90 -14.06 -10.37 8.95
CA GLN A 90 -15.06 -11.00 9.85
C GLN A 90 -16.47 -10.56 9.49
#